data_AF-A0A962IZB1-F1
#
_entry.id   AF-A0A962IZB1-F1
#
_cell.length_a   1.000
_cell.length_b   1.000
_cell.length_c   1.000
_cell.angle_alpha   90.00
_cell.angle_beta   90.00
_cell.angle_gamma   90.00
#
_symmetry.space_group_name_H-M   'P 1'
#
loop_
_entity.id
_entity.type
_entity.pdbx_description
1 polymer ?
#
loop_
_entity_poly.entity_id
_entity_poly.type
_entity_poly.pdbx_seq_one_letter_code
_entity_poly.pdbx_strand_id
1 'polypeptide(L)'
;VRVSSHLLIRRDGAVLQFVPFHRRAWHAGVSEFHGRTACNDYSIGIELEGTDTSPYTGIQYITLAAICRRLMQRWSLPTSHIVGHSDIAPGRKTDPGPAFNWAGFRKLLTMASEG
;
A
#
# COMPACT_ATOMS: atom_id res chain seq x y z
N VAL A 1 -16.05 3.03 -15.69
CA VAL A 1 -14.74 2.90 -15.02
C VAL A 1 -14.72 1.57 -14.27
N ARG A 2 -13.64 0.79 -14.33
CA ARG A 2 -13.44 -0.40 -13.47
C ARG A 2 -12.33 -0.06 -12.48
N VAL A 3 -12.59 -0.26 -11.19
CA VAL A 3 -11.62 -0.07 -10.10
C VAL A 3 -11.53 -1.35 -9.27
N SER A 4 -10.32 -1.68 -8.84
CA SER A 4 -10.06 -2.79 -7.93
C SER A 4 -8.71 -2.59 -7.25
N SER A 5 -8.55 -3.13 -6.04
CA SER A 5 -7.26 -3.29 -5.38
C SER A 5 -6.92 -4.77 -5.23
N HIS A 6 -5.69 -5.08 -4.83
CA HIS A 6 -5.39 -6.46 -4.44
C HIS A 6 -5.98 -6.74 -3.07
N LEU A 7 -5.75 -5.83 -2.12
CA LEU A 7 -6.19 -5.97 -0.75
C LEU A 7 -6.94 -4.74 -0.26
N LEU A 8 -7.80 -4.95 0.74
CA LEU A 8 -8.31 -3.94 1.66
C LEU A 8 -8.04 -4.40 3.09
N ILE A 9 -7.49 -3.52 3.92
CA ILE A 9 -7.32 -3.71 5.36
C ILE A 9 -8.32 -2.82 6.08
N ARG A 10 -9.28 -3.46 6.76
CA ARG A 10 -10.34 -2.80 7.52
C ARG A 10 -9.81 -2.18 8.81
N ARG A 11 -10.62 -1.32 9.44
CA ARG A 11 -10.26 -0.63 10.70
C ARG A 11 -9.90 -1.57 11.84
N ASP A 12 -10.51 -2.76 11.87
CA ASP A 12 -10.27 -3.83 12.83
C ASP A 12 -9.04 -4.70 12.48
N GLY A 13 -8.38 -4.44 11.34
CA GLY A 13 -7.22 -5.18 10.87
C GLY A 13 -7.57 -6.38 9.99
N ALA A 14 -8.85 -6.68 9.75
CA ALA A 14 -9.26 -7.75 8.85
C ALA A 14 -8.83 -7.45 7.40
N VAL A 15 -8.33 -8.48 6.73
CA VAL A 15 -7.82 -8.37 5.36
C VAL A 15 -8.78 -9.04 4.40
N LEU A 16 -9.22 -8.28 3.38
CA LEU A 16 -9.99 -8.79 2.26
C LEU A 16 -9.10 -8.77 1.02
N GLN A 17 -9.11 -9.86 0.26
CA GLN A 17 -8.39 -9.96 -1.01
C GLN A 17 -9.38 -10.01 -2.18
N PHE A 18 -9.26 -9.07 -3.11
CA PHE A 18 -10.12 -8.99 -4.30
C PHE A 18 -9.41 -9.49 -5.56
N VAL A 19 -8.11 -9.26 -5.67
CA VAL A 19 -7.31 -9.65 -6.85
C VAL A 19 -6.07 -10.43 -6.41
N PRO A 20 -5.76 -11.59 -7.02
CA PRO A 20 -4.49 -12.30 -6.78
C PRO A 20 -3.28 -11.43 -7.15
N PHE A 21 -2.20 -11.47 -6.36
CA PHE A 21 -1.03 -10.59 -6.57
C PHE A 21 -0.28 -10.79 -7.90
N HIS A 22 -0.47 -11.92 -8.57
CA HIS A 22 0.12 -12.18 -9.89
C HIS A 22 -0.76 -11.67 -11.05
N ARG A 23 -1.92 -11.07 -10.73
CA ARG A 23 -2.82 -10.46 -11.70
C ARG A 23 -2.85 -8.96 -11.50
N ARG A 24 -3.17 -8.25 -12.57
CA ARG A 24 -3.33 -6.80 -12.55
C ARG A 24 -4.62 -6.39 -11.85
N ALA A 25 -4.51 -5.58 -10.81
CA ALA A 25 -5.61 -4.77 -10.27
C ALA A 25 -5.64 -3.38 -10.92
N TRP A 26 -6.76 -2.67 -10.78
CA TRP A 26 -6.96 -1.32 -11.35
C TRP A 26 -7.11 -0.28 -10.24
N HIS A 27 -6.00 0.04 -9.56
CA HIS A 27 -5.97 0.94 -8.40
C HIS A 27 -5.25 2.27 -8.68
N ALA A 28 -4.18 2.25 -9.47
CA ALA A 28 -3.29 3.41 -9.64
C ALA A 28 -3.77 4.44 -10.68
N GLY A 29 -4.65 4.06 -11.61
CA GLY A 29 -5.06 4.94 -12.72
C GLY A 29 -3.89 5.41 -13.60
N VAL A 30 -3.92 6.68 -14.04
CA VAL A 30 -2.78 7.33 -14.72
C VAL A 30 -1.73 7.69 -13.67
N SER A 31 -0.56 7.07 -13.77
CA SER A 31 0.50 7.17 -12.77
C SER A 31 1.88 6.84 -13.35
N GLU A 32 2.93 7.26 -12.67
CA GLU A 32 4.33 7.00 -13.01
C GLU A 32 5.17 6.76 -11.75
N PHE A 33 6.11 5.81 -11.81
CA PHE A 33 7.10 5.58 -10.76
C PHE A 33 8.48 5.34 -11.37
N HIS A 34 9.47 6.14 -10.98
CA HIS A 34 10.84 6.12 -11.55
C HIS A 34 10.88 6.14 -13.08
N GLY A 35 10.10 7.02 -13.73
CA GLY A 35 10.07 7.16 -15.19
C GLY A 35 9.29 6.07 -15.94
N ARG A 36 8.73 5.08 -15.23
CA ARG A 36 7.86 4.06 -15.82
C ARG A 36 6.41 4.41 -15.57
N THR A 37 5.62 4.51 -16.63
CA THR A 37 4.18 4.80 -16.55
C THR A 37 3.35 3.53 -16.34
N ALA A 38 2.06 3.72 -16.05
CA ALA A 38 1.07 2.64 -15.89
C ALA A 38 1.37 1.69 -14.71
N CYS A 39 1.48 2.24 -13.49
CA CYS A 39 1.87 1.48 -12.30
C CYS A 39 1.05 0.21 -12.05
N ASN A 40 -0.24 0.18 -12.43
CA ASN A 40 -1.08 -1.03 -12.35
C ASN A 40 -0.43 -2.28 -12.97
N ASP A 41 0.44 -2.12 -13.97
CA ASP A 41 1.09 -3.25 -14.66
C ASP A 41 2.20 -3.91 -13.84
N TYR A 42 2.70 -3.25 -12.78
CA TYR A 42 3.84 -3.73 -11.99
C TYR A 42 3.76 -3.41 -10.49
N SER A 43 2.59 -3.00 -9.99
CA SER A 43 2.39 -2.67 -8.57
C SER A 43 1.29 -3.49 -7.91
N ILE A 44 1.39 -3.64 -6.58
CA ILE A 44 0.34 -4.21 -5.74
C ILE A 44 -0.35 -3.10 -4.96
N GLY A 45 -1.61 -2.79 -5.30
CA GLY A 45 -2.46 -1.90 -4.52
C GLY A 45 -3.00 -2.54 -3.25
N ILE A 46 -2.72 -1.92 -2.10
CA ILE A 46 -3.26 -2.26 -0.78
C ILE A 46 -4.02 -1.04 -0.27
N GLU A 47 -5.31 -1.18 -0.05
CA GLU A 47 -6.17 -0.13 0.50
C GLU A 47 -6.25 -0.24 2.02
N LEU A 48 -6.29 0.90 2.70
CA LEU A 48 -6.64 0.98 4.11
C LEU A 48 -8.01 1.63 4.24
N GLU A 49 -8.93 0.99 4.97
CA GLU A 49 -10.19 1.63 5.32
C GLU A 49 -9.91 2.88 6.18
N GLY A 50 -10.26 4.06 5.66
CA GLY A 50 -9.92 5.32 6.28
C GLY A 50 -10.12 6.52 5.36
N THR A 51 -9.58 7.66 5.78
CA THR A 51 -9.61 8.92 5.03
C THR A 51 -8.27 9.63 5.20
N ASP A 52 -7.98 10.59 4.32
CA ASP A 52 -6.73 11.36 4.34
C ASP A 52 -6.49 12.13 5.64
N THR A 53 -7.54 12.41 6.41
CA THR A 53 -7.52 13.26 7.61
C THR A 53 -7.78 12.53 8.91
N SER A 54 -8.28 11.29 8.87
CA SER A 54 -8.55 10.51 10.08
C SER A 54 -7.43 9.50 10.36
N PRO A 55 -6.85 9.47 11.57
CA PRO A 55 -5.78 8.53 11.89
C PRO A 55 -6.15 7.07 11.59
N TYR A 56 -5.23 6.33 10.97
CA TYR A 56 -5.33 4.87 10.82
C TYR A 56 -5.11 4.15 12.15
N THR A 57 -5.75 3.00 12.37
CA THR A 57 -5.62 2.27 13.63
C THR A 57 -4.25 1.61 13.74
N GLY A 58 -3.78 1.36 14.97
CA GLY A 58 -2.52 0.64 15.20
C GLY A 58 -2.52 -0.75 14.54
N ILE A 59 -3.66 -1.46 14.59
CA ILE A 59 -3.78 -2.79 13.99
C ILE A 59 -3.68 -2.73 12.46
N GLN A 60 -4.21 -1.68 11.80
CA GLN A 60 -4.02 -1.49 10.36
C GLN A 60 -2.54 -1.38 9.99
N TYR A 61 -1.74 -0.61 10.74
CA TYR A 61 -0.31 -0.49 10.48
C TYR A 61 0.45 -1.79 10.70
N ILE A 62 0.13 -2.52 11.78
CA ILE A 62 0.76 -3.81 12.09
C ILE A 62 0.47 -4.82 10.97
N THR A 63 -0.80 -4.93 10.56
CA THR A 63 -1.23 -5.82 9.47
C THR A 63 -0.57 -5.42 8.14
N LEU A 64 -0.58 -4.12 7.80
CA LEU A 64 0.07 -3.62 6.59
C LEU A 64 1.56 -3.94 6.58
N ALA A 65 2.27 -3.71 7.69
CA ALA A 65 3.70 -3.98 7.79
C ALA A 65 4.03 -5.47 7.66
N ALA A 66 3.20 -6.35 8.25
CA ALA A 66 3.35 -7.79 8.09
C ALA A 66 3.18 -8.24 6.63
N ILE A 67 2.16 -7.71 5.95
CA ILE A 67 1.92 -7.99 4.52
C ILE A 67 3.08 -7.47 3.67
N CYS A 68 3.44 -6.18 3.80
CA CYS A 68 4.52 -5.58 3.01
C CYS A 68 5.84 -6.33 3.19
N ARG A 69 6.21 -6.74 4.40
CA ARG A 69 7.41 -7.56 4.63
C ARG A 69 7.37 -8.87 3.83
N ARG A 70 6.24 -9.58 3.82
CA ARG A 70 6.09 -10.83 3.05
C ARG A 70 6.19 -10.59 1.54
N LEU A 71 5.55 -9.53 1.03
CA LEU A 71 5.60 -9.17 -0.39
C LEU A 71 7.03 -8.76 -0.80
N MET A 72 7.69 -7.94 0.01
CA MET A 72 9.08 -7.55 -0.20
C MET A 72 10.02 -8.75 -0.22
N GLN A 73 9.88 -9.69 0.71
CA GLN A 73 10.65 -10.94 0.72
C GLN A 73 10.38 -11.79 -0.52
N ARG A 74 9.11 -11.91 -0.94
CA ARG A 74 8.72 -12.74 -2.08
C ARG A 74 9.28 -12.25 -3.41
N TRP A 75 9.38 -10.93 -3.61
CA TRP A 75 9.86 -10.32 -4.86
C TRP A 75 11.15 -9.53 -4.71
N SER A 76 11.89 -9.73 -3.62
CA SER A 76 13.15 -9.05 -3.32
C SER A 76 13.10 -7.52 -3.50
N LEU A 77 12.02 -6.89 -3.01
CA LEU A 77 11.78 -5.46 -3.18
C LEU A 77 12.40 -4.65 -2.03
N PRO A 78 13.04 -3.50 -2.32
CA PRO A 78 13.50 -2.59 -1.28
C PRO A 78 12.32 -1.80 -0.67
N THR A 79 12.52 -1.27 0.54
CA THR A 79 11.52 -0.44 1.22
C THR A 79 11.15 0.83 0.44
N SER A 80 12.07 1.34 -0.40
CA SER A 80 11.84 2.49 -1.28
C SER A 80 10.76 2.26 -2.34
N HIS A 81 10.37 1.00 -2.59
CA HIS A 81 9.28 0.67 -3.51
C HIS A 81 7.89 0.68 -2.84
N ILE A 82 7.82 1.05 -1.56
CA ILE A 82 6.54 1.31 -0.89
C ILE A 82 6.28 2.82 -0.92
N VAL A 83 5.30 3.21 -1.71
CA VAL A 83 4.94 4.60 -1.99
C VAL A 83 3.44 4.80 -1.85
N GLY A 84 3.03 6.04 -1.58
CA GLY A 84 1.65 6.47 -1.60
C GLY A 84 1.14 6.63 -3.03
N HIS A 85 -0.19 6.69 -3.18
CA HIS A 85 -0.79 7.00 -4.47
C HIS A 85 -0.47 8.43 -4.90
N SER A 86 -0.39 9.35 -3.94
CA SER A 86 0.08 10.73 -4.10
C SER A 86 1.46 10.82 -4.74
N ASP A 87 2.36 9.87 -4.46
CA ASP A 87 3.74 9.89 -4.93
C ASP A 87 3.85 9.49 -6.41
N ILE A 88 2.97 8.61 -6.87
CA ILE A 88 2.94 8.13 -8.27
C ILE A 88 1.96 8.90 -9.16
N ALA A 89 1.11 9.74 -8.57
CA ALA A 89 0.11 10.54 -9.27
C ALA A 89 -0.06 11.94 -8.64
N PRO A 90 1.02 12.73 -8.55
CA PRO A 90 0.99 14.05 -7.93
C PRO A 90 0.00 14.98 -8.64
N GLY A 91 -0.71 15.80 -7.86
CA GLY A 91 -1.75 16.71 -8.37
C GLY A 91 -3.09 16.04 -8.72
N ARG A 92 -3.14 14.71 -8.85
CA ARG A 92 -4.37 13.94 -9.10
C ARG A 92 -4.88 13.21 -7.87
N LYS A 93 -3.98 12.69 -7.03
CA LYS A 93 -4.30 11.86 -5.87
C LYS A 93 -3.60 12.37 -4.61
N THR A 94 -4.26 12.19 -3.49
CA THR A 94 -3.83 12.68 -2.17
C THR A 94 -3.65 11.54 -1.17
N ASP A 95 -4.26 10.38 -1.41
CA ASP A 95 -4.13 9.18 -0.59
C ASP A 95 -2.68 8.64 -0.58
N PRO A 96 -2.20 8.11 0.55
CA PRO A 96 -2.93 7.81 1.80
C PRO A 96 -3.16 9.02 2.73
N GLY A 97 -2.76 10.22 2.30
CA GLY A 97 -3.02 11.48 2.98
C GLY A 97 -2.10 11.76 4.18
N PRO A 98 -2.17 12.97 4.74
CA PRO A 98 -1.35 13.38 5.89
C PRO A 98 -1.62 12.55 7.16
N ALA A 99 -2.79 11.91 7.29
CA ALA A 99 -3.08 11.03 8.42
C ALA A 99 -2.28 9.70 8.40
N PHE A 100 -1.64 9.35 7.28
CA PHE A 100 -0.77 8.18 7.21
C PHE A 100 0.61 8.48 7.80
N ASN A 101 0.90 7.87 8.95
CA ASN A 101 2.16 8.01 9.66
C ASN A 101 3.25 7.12 9.02
N TRP A 102 3.88 7.64 7.97
CA TRP A 102 5.00 6.99 7.28
C TRP A 102 6.16 6.61 8.22
N ALA A 103 6.49 7.47 9.19
CA ALA A 103 7.59 7.19 10.12
C ALA A 103 7.26 6.01 11.04
N GLY A 104 6.04 5.95 11.58
CA GLY A 104 5.55 4.85 12.39
C GLY A 104 5.48 3.54 11.59
N PHE A 105 4.93 3.59 10.38
CA PHE A 105 4.88 2.46 9.47
C PHE A 105 6.27 1.90 9.14
N ARG A 106 7.24 2.76 8.82
CA ARG A 106 8.62 2.35 8.51
C ARG A 106 9.31 1.68 9.70
N LYS A 107 9.07 2.14 10.93
CA LYS A 107 9.58 1.46 12.14
C LYS A 107 9.04 0.03 12.26
N LEU A 108 7.75 -0.17 11.97
CA LEU A 108 7.12 -1.50 11.99
C LEU A 108 7.65 -2.42 10.89
N LEU A 109 8.06 -1.89 9.73
CA LEU A 109 8.69 -2.69 8.67
C LEU A 109 10.07 -3.23 9.07
N THR A 110 10.82 -2.49 9.88
CA THR A 110 12.18 -2.88 10.31
C THR A 110 12.20 -3.75 11.56
N MET A 111 11.11 -3.78 12.32
CA MET A 111 10.94 -4.70 13.45
C MET A 111 10.68 -6.11 12.90
N ALA A 112 11.75 -6.80 12.50
CA ALA A 112 11.69 -8.22 12.24
C ALA A 112 11.43 -8.94 13.57
N SER A 113 10.38 -9.76 13.53
CA SER A 113 10.04 -10.81 14.45
C SER A 113 11.31 -11.50 14.96
N GLU A 114 11.60 -11.34 16.25
CA GLU A 114 12.36 -12.34 17.00
C GLU A 114 11.63 -13.68 16.75
N GLY A 115 12.22 -14.49 15.88
CA GLY A 115 11.89 -15.90 15.74
C GLY A 115 12.82 -16.69 16.63
#